data_AF-U4LBS9-F1
#
_entry.id   AF-U4LBS9-F1
#
_cell.length_a   1.000
_cell.length_b   1.000
_cell.length_c   1.000
_cell.angle_alpha   90.00
_cell.angle_beta   90.00
_cell.angle_gamma   90.00
#
_symmetry.space_group_name_H-M   'P 1'
#
loop_
_entity.id
_entity.type
_entity.pdbx_description
1 polymer ?
#
loop_
_entity_poly.entity_id
_entity_poly.type
_entity_poly.pdbx_seq_one_letter_code
_entity_poly.pdbx_strand_id
1 'polypeptide(L)'
;MGYQYLLAHVQYTIPPAILLTALYRPLWTRIDTYKISFLITISVFSTIPWDNYLIVNRVWSYPEDAIIGPCFFSIPLEELFFFFIQTYDTTIFYLLCNKTTVHVAYLNEIRQGKSSSKVTRNRIIGGFVAVILVAALGQSIRMVQSGTEGTYMGLIGIWVLPFMLMLWSISYQHLLTLPAANILLPIAVPTSLLVFMDTMHLQRGTWVINEGTKLGIQPWKHMEIEELVFFIATNTMIVMGLVAFDYGLALPTAFPSRHPTFTGRTPFLEMMKPGFRAFFTTEFPVDEYHHISESISILKKKSRSFHTASAVFEGRLRLDLILLYSFCRAADDLIDDSPAPEASLLRLRELLDIAYSPKRKHEFPGFIKANFPEWAHAPLLSLPAHKIPRGPFDGLLDGFEMDMSFPGCEGTPVKKEKWPIRGEEELWSYCSRVAGTVGEMFFSLVMTHYPASEEEQKLIPDLLVQADTMGIALQLVNIARDIEKDSMIGRVYIPGTWLKQAGLTEEDIIADPSRGEVFRPKLLAEAEKRYQESIAAVEMLPEETRGGAKVAIECYMDIGRRMQNQPEGKARWKAGKLQRIFKAWKVMNQA
;
A
#
# COMPACT_ATOMS: atom_id res chain seq x y z
N MET A 1 -28.48 4.56 39.25
CA MET A 1 -28.88 4.00 37.94
C MET A 1 -27.60 3.46 37.31
N GLY A 2 -27.55 2.14 37.10
CA GLY A 2 -26.40 1.29 36.68
C GLY A 2 -25.70 1.61 35.36
N TYR A 3 -25.74 2.83 34.84
CA TYR A 3 -25.35 3.12 33.44
C TYR A 3 -23.97 3.75 33.30
N GLN A 4 -23.22 3.93 34.40
CA GLN A 4 -21.98 4.71 34.37
C GLN A 4 -20.92 4.09 33.46
N TYR A 5 -20.78 2.76 33.48
CA TYR A 5 -19.81 2.08 32.62
C TYR A 5 -20.24 2.08 31.15
N LEU A 6 -21.52 1.82 30.85
CA LEU A 6 -22.01 1.94 29.47
C LEU A 6 -21.87 3.37 28.93
N LEU A 7 -22.16 4.37 29.76
CA LEU A 7 -22.04 5.77 29.37
C LEU A 7 -20.58 6.15 29.06
N ALA A 8 -19.62 5.52 29.75
CA ALA A 8 -18.19 5.64 29.43
C ALA A 8 -17.94 5.25 27.96
N HIS A 9 -18.43 4.09 27.53
CA HIS A 9 -18.26 3.64 26.16
C HIS A 9 -18.91 4.59 25.15
N VAL A 10 -20.15 5.02 25.41
CA VAL A 10 -20.88 5.94 24.53
C VAL A 10 -20.18 7.28 24.39
N GLN A 11 -19.57 7.78 25.46
CA GLN A 11 -18.89 9.08 25.45
C GLN A 11 -17.47 9.00 24.87
N TYR A 12 -16.78 7.89 25.09
CA TYR A 12 -15.33 7.88 24.96
C TYR A 12 -14.81 6.84 23.97
N THR A 13 -15.30 5.59 23.94
CA THR A 13 -14.73 4.55 23.06
C THR A 13 -15.51 4.38 21.75
N ILE A 14 -16.83 4.53 21.76
CA ILE A 14 -17.67 4.40 20.56
C ILE A 14 -17.45 5.55 19.56
N PRO A 15 -17.32 6.84 19.97
CA PRO A 15 -17.13 7.91 19.01
C PRO A 15 -15.82 7.81 18.20
N PRO A 16 -14.64 7.50 18.80
CA PRO A 16 -13.43 7.16 18.05
C PRO A 16 -13.65 6.00 17.08
N ALA A 17 -14.32 4.92 17.49
CA ALA A 17 -14.63 3.80 16.61
C ALA A 17 -15.42 4.25 15.38
N ILE A 18 -16.53 4.99 15.57
CA ILE A 18 -17.35 5.51 14.46
C ILE A 18 -16.51 6.38 13.53
N LEU A 19 -15.68 7.28 14.07
CA LEU A 19 -14.82 8.15 13.29
C LEU A 19 -13.78 7.35 12.49
N LEU A 20 -13.09 6.41 13.12
CA LEU A 20 -12.09 5.55 12.49
C LEU A 20 -12.73 4.69 11.40
N THR A 21 -13.90 4.10 11.65
CA THR A 21 -14.67 3.35 10.66
C THR A 21 -15.04 4.25 9.48
N ALA A 22 -15.57 5.46 9.71
CA ALA A 22 -15.94 6.37 8.64
C ALA A 22 -14.73 6.79 7.78
N LEU A 23 -13.57 7.00 8.42
CA LEU A 23 -12.33 7.33 7.73
C LEU A 23 -11.79 6.14 6.91
N TYR A 24 -11.85 4.92 7.45
CA TYR A 24 -11.29 3.73 6.80
C TYR A 24 -12.24 3.05 5.81
N ARG A 25 -13.55 3.26 5.94
CA ARG A 25 -14.61 2.61 5.14
C ARG A 25 -14.33 2.56 3.63
N PRO A 26 -13.87 3.64 2.97
CA PRO A 26 -13.61 3.59 1.52
C PRO A 26 -12.46 2.67 1.12
N LEU A 27 -11.58 2.31 2.06
CA LEU A 27 -10.39 1.48 1.84
C LEU A 27 -10.58 0.05 2.36
N TRP A 28 -11.76 -0.26 2.86
CA TRP A 28 -12.09 -1.50 3.55
C TRP A 28 -12.13 -2.67 2.56
N THR A 29 -11.41 -3.74 2.87
CA THR A 29 -11.41 -4.95 2.04
C THR A 29 -11.84 -6.18 2.79
N ARG A 30 -12.09 -7.27 2.05
CA ARG A 30 -12.52 -8.55 2.64
C ARG A 30 -11.48 -9.06 3.64
N ILE A 31 -10.19 -8.92 3.32
CA ILE A 31 -9.07 -9.30 4.20
C ILE A 31 -9.12 -8.52 5.52
N ASP A 32 -9.46 -7.23 5.48
CA ASP A 32 -9.57 -6.41 6.68
C ASP A 32 -10.71 -6.87 7.59
N THR A 33 -11.87 -7.23 7.02
CA THR A 33 -12.97 -7.83 7.79
C THR A 33 -12.52 -9.10 8.53
N TYR A 34 -11.77 -9.97 7.85
CA TYR A 34 -11.25 -11.18 8.47
C TYR A 34 -10.24 -10.88 9.58
N LYS A 35 -9.30 -9.95 9.34
CA LYS A 35 -8.32 -9.50 10.35
C LYS A 35 -9.01 -9.01 11.63
N ILE A 36 -9.97 -8.11 11.47
CA ILE A 36 -10.72 -7.50 12.58
C ILE A 36 -11.49 -8.57 13.34
N SER A 37 -12.27 -9.39 12.62
CA SER A 37 -13.10 -10.43 13.24
C SER A 37 -12.25 -11.48 13.97
N PHE A 38 -11.12 -11.89 13.36
CA PHE A 38 -10.19 -12.85 13.93
C PHE A 38 -9.55 -12.34 15.23
N LEU A 39 -9.02 -11.10 15.23
CA LEU A 39 -8.39 -10.55 16.42
C LEU A 39 -9.38 -10.24 17.54
N ILE A 40 -10.56 -9.71 17.22
CA ILE A 40 -11.61 -9.49 18.22
C ILE A 40 -12.01 -10.82 18.87
N THR A 41 -12.20 -11.86 18.06
CA THR A 41 -12.53 -13.19 18.58
C THR A 41 -11.44 -13.69 19.53
N ILE A 42 -10.17 -13.66 19.11
CA ILE A 42 -9.07 -14.11 19.98
C ILE A 42 -8.99 -13.27 21.25
N SER A 43 -9.06 -11.94 21.14
CA SER A 43 -8.93 -11.04 22.29
C SER A 43 -10.05 -11.24 23.31
N VAL A 44 -11.31 -11.27 22.89
CA VAL A 44 -12.43 -11.45 23.82
C VAL A 44 -12.36 -12.83 24.48
N PHE A 45 -12.19 -13.90 23.71
CA PHE A 45 -12.17 -15.25 24.25
C PHE A 45 -10.97 -15.53 25.16
N SER A 46 -9.79 -14.98 24.84
CA SER A 46 -8.59 -15.18 25.67
C SER A 46 -8.64 -14.42 26.99
N THR A 47 -9.48 -13.39 27.09
CA THR A 47 -9.60 -12.57 28.32
C THR A 47 -10.59 -13.16 29.31
N ILE A 48 -11.63 -13.87 28.86
CA ILE A 48 -12.68 -14.43 29.73
C ILE A 48 -12.14 -15.19 30.96
N PRO A 49 -11.17 -16.12 30.85
CA PRO A 49 -10.68 -16.84 32.03
C PRO A 49 -9.94 -15.93 33.02
N TRP A 50 -9.23 -14.93 32.51
CA TRP A 50 -8.43 -13.99 33.30
C TRP A 50 -9.31 -13.00 34.04
N ASP A 51 -10.25 -12.36 33.34
CA ASP A 51 -11.20 -11.41 33.95
C ASP A 51 -12.07 -12.07 35.01
N ASN A 52 -12.61 -13.26 34.70
CA ASN A 52 -13.43 -13.98 35.67
C ASN A 52 -12.61 -14.31 36.94
N TYR A 53 -11.32 -14.64 36.80
CA TYR A 53 -10.45 -14.86 37.95
C TYR A 53 -10.23 -13.58 38.77
N LEU A 54 -9.98 -12.44 38.13
CA LEU A 54 -9.77 -11.17 38.82
C LEU A 54 -10.99 -10.75 39.65
N ILE A 55 -12.18 -10.90 39.08
CA ILE A 55 -13.43 -10.52 39.74
C ILE A 55 -13.74 -11.48 40.91
N VAL A 56 -13.64 -12.79 40.70
CA VAL A 56 -13.92 -13.79 41.74
C VAL A 56 -12.96 -13.65 42.93
N ASN A 57 -11.69 -13.33 42.69
CA ASN A 57 -10.69 -13.14 43.74
C ASN A 57 -10.65 -11.72 44.30
N ARG A 58 -11.61 -10.85 43.92
CA ARG A 58 -11.69 -9.45 44.36
C ARG A 58 -10.39 -8.69 44.14
N VAL A 59 -9.70 -8.96 43.03
CA VAL A 59 -8.61 -8.08 42.57
C VAL A 59 -9.24 -6.80 41.98
N TRP A 60 -10.36 -6.98 41.28
CA TRP A 60 -11.20 -5.92 40.72
C TRP A 60 -12.65 -6.05 41.23
N SER A 61 -13.30 -4.93 41.50
CA SER A 61 -14.71 -4.86 41.87
C SER A 61 -15.41 -3.65 41.26
N TYR A 62 -16.69 -3.84 40.93
CA TYR A 62 -17.57 -2.80 40.41
C TYR A 62 -18.58 -2.38 41.49
N PRO A 63 -18.85 -1.07 41.65
CA PRO A 63 -19.97 -0.60 42.47
C PRO A 63 -21.31 -1.17 41.95
N GLU A 64 -22.23 -1.47 42.87
CA GLU A 64 -23.55 -2.05 42.53
C GLU A 64 -24.39 -1.16 41.59
N ASP A 65 -24.07 0.13 41.51
CA ASP A 65 -24.73 1.15 40.69
C ASP A 65 -23.93 1.57 39.44
N ALA A 66 -22.82 0.89 39.12
CA ALA A 66 -21.97 1.20 37.97
C ALA A 66 -22.30 0.41 36.69
N ILE A 67 -22.87 -0.80 36.83
CA ILE A 67 -23.11 -1.76 35.74
C ILE A 67 -24.61 -2.05 35.53
N ILE A 68 -24.98 -2.44 34.30
CA ILE A 68 -26.39 -2.63 33.90
C ILE A 68 -26.98 -3.95 34.41
N GLY A 69 -26.12 -4.92 34.76
CA GLY A 69 -26.50 -6.18 35.40
C GLY A 69 -26.35 -7.48 34.58
N PRO A 70 -26.30 -7.53 33.23
CA PRO A 70 -26.01 -8.78 32.55
C PRO A 70 -24.52 -9.11 32.64
N CYS A 71 -24.21 -10.32 33.11
CA CYS A 71 -22.84 -10.82 33.21
C CYS A 71 -22.68 -12.13 32.42
N PHE A 72 -21.51 -12.32 31.84
CA PHE A 72 -21.06 -13.61 31.33
C PHE A 72 -20.09 -14.21 32.35
N PHE A 73 -20.48 -15.32 32.99
CA PHE A 73 -19.92 -15.72 34.29
C PHE A 73 -20.02 -14.56 35.30
N SER A 74 -18.90 -14.12 35.87
CA SER A 74 -18.86 -12.99 36.80
C SER A 74 -18.55 -11.65 36.12
N ILE A 75 -18.34 -11.64 34.80
CA ILE A 75 -17.82 -10.49 34.05
C ILE A 75 -18.99 -9.66 33.50
N PRO A 76 -19.09 -8.35 33.80
CA PRO A 76 -20.06 -7.46 33.16
C PRO A 76 -19.91 -7.47 31.63
N LEU A 77 -21.02 -7.41 30.89
CA LEU A 77 -20.95 -7.36 29.42
C LEU A 77 -20.23 -6.10 28.90
N GLU A 78 -20.29 -5.00 29.65
CA GLU A 78 -19.58 -3.77 29.37
C GLU A 78 -18.05 -4.00 29.36
N GLU A 79 -17.54 -4.83 30.27
CA GLU A 79 -16.12 -5.19 30.33
C GLU A 79 -15.71 -6.04 29.11
N LEU A 80 -16.52 -7.02 28.72
CA LEU A 80 -16.26 -7.78 27.48
C LEU A 80 -16.31 -6.88 26.24
N PHE A 81 -17.18 -5.86 26.26
CA PHE A 81 -17.25 -4.86 25.20
C PHE A 81 -16.03 -3.95 25.17
N PHE A 82 -15.39 -3.66 26.31
CA PHE A 82 -14.11 -2.95 26.36
C PHE A 82 -13.03 -3.65 25.51
N PHE A 83 -12.84 -4.96 25.70
CA PHE A 83 -11.87 -5.73 24.88
C PHE A 83 -12.24 -5.77 23.39
N PHE A 84 -13.53 -5.82 23.08
CA PHE A 84 -14.01 -5.72 21.70
C PHE A 84 -13.64 -4.36 21.08
N ILE A 85 -14.00 -3.25 21.73
CA ILE A 85 -13.89 -1.91 21.16
C ILE A 85 -12.43 -1.44 21.11
N GLN A 86 -11.63 -1.75 22.14
CA GLN A 86 -10.19 -1.50 22.13
C GLN A 86 -9.53 -2.23 20.95
N THR A 87 -9.82 -3.52 20.79
CA THR A 87 -9.22 -4.32 19.70
C THR A 87 -9.66 -3.79 18.34
N TYR A 88 -10.91 -3.39 18.20
CA TYR A 88 -11.43 -2.77 16.99
C TYR A 88 -10.68 -1.47 16.65
N ASP A 89 -10.64 -0.51 17.57
CA ASP A 89 -10.04 0.82 17.35
C ASP A 89 -8.55 0.72 17.02
N THR A 90 -7.80 -0.05 17.82
CA THR A 90 -6.38 -0.29 17.59
C THR A 90 -6.15 -0.96 16.22
N THR A 91 -7.02 -1.89 15.82
CA THR A 91 -6.94 -2.53 14.51
C THR A 91 -7.20 -1.56 13.37
N ILE A 92 -8.30 -0.79 13.40
CA ILE A 92 -8.59 0.18 12.32
C ILE A 92 -7.48 1.22 12.21
N PHE A 93 -6.98 1.71 13.34
CA PHE A 93 -5.89 2.69 13.32
C PHE A 93 -4.57 2.09 12.82
N TYR A 94 -4.27 0.82 13.14
CA TYR A 94 -3.15 0.09 12.53
C TYR A 94 -3.30 -0.03 11.01
N LEU A 95 -4.49 -0.40 10.52
CA LEU A 95 -4.77 -0.53 9.08
C LEU A 95 -4.58 0.81 8.35
N LEU A 96 -5.03 1.93 8.93
CA LEU A 96 -4.77 3.28 8.43
C LEU A 96 -3.27 3.59 8.32
N CYS A 97 -2.49 3.27 9.36
CA CYS A 97 -1.04 3.50 9.36
C CYS A 97 -0.29 2.60 8.36
N ASN A 98 -0.84 1.42 8.06
CA ASN A 98 -0.19 0.40 7.23
C ASN A 98 -0.72 0.28 5.80
N LYS A 99 -1.78 0.98 5.40
CA LYS A 99 -2.36 0.83 4.03
C LYS A 99 -1.34 1.05 2.91
N THR A 100 -0.47 2.06 3.06
CA THR A 100 0.58 2.35 2.06
C THR A 100 1.75 1.37 2.12
N THR A 101 1.85 0.55 3.15
CA THR A 101 2.97 -0.39 3.34
C THR A 101 2.81 -1.59 2.43
N VAL A 102 3.90 -1.95 1.76
CA VAL A 102 4.02 -3.19 1.00
C VAL A 102 4.82 -4.15 1.86
N HIS A 103 4.16 -4.97 2.66
CA HIS A 103 4.82 -5.85 3.64
C HIS A 103 5.87 -6.78 2.99
N VAL A 104 5.62 -7.24 1.76
CA VAL A 104 6.56 -8.07 0.98
C VAL A 104 7.94 -7.42 0.84
N ALA A 105 8.02 -6.09 0.72
CA ALA A 105 9.28 -5.37 0.60
C ALA A 105 10.13 -5.38 1.89
N TYR A 106 9.52 -5.71 3.04
CA TYR A 106 10.17 -5.76 4.35
C TYR A 106 10.52 -7.18 4.80
N LEU A 107 10.22 -8.19 3.98
CA LEU A 107 10.64 -9.57 4.23
C LEU A 107 12.15 -9.70 4.10
N ASN A 108 12.79 -10.34 5.09
CA ASN A 108 14.20 -10.65 5.03
C ASN A 108 14.47 -11.82 4.07
N GLU A 109 13.50 -12.71 3.94
CA GLU A 109 13.50 -13.94 3.15
C GLU A 109 13.74 -13.67 1.66
N ILE A 110 13.26 -12.52 1.17
CA ILE A 110 13.42 -12.09 -0.22
C ILE A 110 14.77 -11.39 -0.44
N ARG A 111 15.33 -10.76 0.60
CA ARG A 111 16.56 -9.97 0.49
C ARG A 111 17.79 -10.88 0.50
N GLN A 112 18.06 -11.56 -0.62
CA GLN A 112 19.31 -12.30 -0.78
C GLN A 112 20.49 -11.34 -1.02
N GLY A 113 21.63 -11.65 -0.40
CA GLY A 113 22.90 -10.97 -0.62
C GLY A 113 23.36 -10.18 0.59
N LYS A 114 24.42 -10.72 1.22
CA LYS A 114 25.07 -10.30 2.46
C LYS A 114 24.37 -10.84 3.71
N SER A 115 25.14 -11.63 4.47
CA SER A 115 25.12 -11.62 5.93
C SER A 115 25.26 -10.16 6.37
N SER A 116 24.15 -9.42 6.30
CA SER A 116 24.10 -8.01 6.61
C SER A 116 24.24 -7.93 8.11
N SER A 117 25.12 -7.07 8.60
CA SER A 117 25.20 -6.72 10.02
C SER A 117 23.82 -6.46 10.63
N LYS A 118 22.85 -5.99 9.82
CA LYS A 118 21.44 -5.82 10.18
C LYS A 118 20.71 -7.12 10.53
N VAL A 119 20.87 -8.21 9.76
CA VAL A 119 20.20 -9.49 10.04
C VAL A 119 20.77 -10.11 11.32
N THR A 120 22.08 -10.10 11.48
CA THR A 120 22.75 -10.56 12.71
C THR A 120 22.32 -9.71 13.91
N ARG A 121 22.30 -8.38 13.77
CA ARG A 121 21.78 -7.47 14.80
C ARG A 121 20.33 -7.77 15.15
N ASN A 122 19.46 -7.98 14.16
CA ASN A 122 18.05 -8.28 14.41
C ASN A 122 17.88 -9.64 15.11
N ARG A 123 18.72 -10.64 14.83
CA ARG A 123 18.74 -11.91 15.59
C ARG A 123 19.18 -11.70 17.04
N ILE A 124 20.20 -10.89 17.29
CA ILE A 124 20.66 -10.55 18.65
C ILE A 124 19.56 -9.83 19.42
N ILE A 125 18.95 -8.79 18.82
CA ILE A 125 17.82 -8.06 19.41
C ILE A 125 16.65 -9.02 19.65
N GLY A 126 16.34 -9.88 18.68
CA GLY A 126 15.31 -10.92 18.78
C GLY A 126 15.50 -11.81 20.00
N GLY A 127 16.69 -12.39 20.17
CA GLY A 127 17.03 -13.22 21.32
C GLY A 127 17.00 -12.46 22.65
N PHE A 128 17.54 -11.24 22.68
CA PHE A 128 17.57 -10.41 23.89
C PHE A 128 16.17 -10.03 24.37
N VAL A 129 15.28 -9.60 23.48
CA VAL A 129 13.88 -9.30 23.82
C VAL A 129 13.15 -10.55 24.29
N ALA A 130 13.39 -11.71 23.66
CA ALA A 130 12.79 -12.96 24.12
C ALA A 130 13.22 -13.32 25.55
N VAL A 131 14.50 -13.15 25.89
CA VAL A 131 15.01 -13.34 27.27
C VAL A 131 14.34 -12.37 28.24
N ILE A 132 14.16 -11.11 27.86
CA ILE A 132 13.44 -10.12 28.68
C ILE A 132 11.99 -10.56 28.93
N LEU A 133 11.28 -10.99 27.88
CA LEU A 133 9.89 -11.44 28.02
C LEU A 133 9.78 -12.67 28.94
N VAL A 134 10.70 -13.63 28.82
CA VAL A 134 10.76 -14.81 29.71
C VAL A 134 11.09 -14.41 31.15
N ALA A 135 12.04 -13.51 31.35
CA ALA A 135 12.39 -13.01 32.69
C ALA A 135 11.22 -12.26 33.33
N ALA A 136 10.52 -11.42 32.56
CA ALA A 136 9.32 -10.71 32.99
C ALA A 136 8.19 -11.68 33.35
N LEU A 137 8.02 -12.77 32.60
CA LEU A 137 7.03 -13.81 32.92
C LEU A 137 7.38 -14.52 34.22
N GLY A 138 8.67 -14.87 34.41
CA GLY A 138 9.16 -15.44 35.66
C GLY A 138 8.92 -14.51 36.86
N GLN A 139 9.14 -13.21 36.68
CA GLN A 139 8.85 -12.22 37.73
C GLN A 139 7.36 -12.09 38.01
N SER A 140 6.52 -12.11 36.98
CA SER A 140 5.05 -12.04 37.09
C SER A 140 4.51 -13.23 37.89
N ILE A 141 5.03 -14.44 37.65
CA ILE A 141 4.70 -15.65 38.42
C ILE A 141 5.08 -15.48 39.89
N ARG A 142 6.27 -14.93 40.20
CA ARG A 142 6.69 -14.69 41.60
C ARG A 142 5.77 -13.70 42.31
N MET A 143 5.34 -12.64 41.63
CA MET A 143 4.43 -11.63 42.20
C MET A 143 3.05 -12.22 42.54
N VAL A 144 2.55 -13.15 41.72
CA VAL A 144 1.29 -13.85 42.03
C VAL A 144 1.48 -14.86 43.15
N GLN A 145 2.61 -15.59 43.17
CA GLN A 145 2.91 -16.58 44.22
C GLN A 145 3.14 -15.95 45.60
N SER A 146 3.63 -14.72 45.67
CA SER A 146 3.81 -14.03 46.95
C SER A 146 2.48 -13.63 47.60
N GLY A 147 1.36 -13.65 46.86
CA GLY A 147 0.00 -13.39 47.37
C GLY A 147 -0.17 -12.03 48.04
N THR A 148 0.67 -11.06 47.69
CA THR A 148 0.85 -9.77 48.37
C THR A 148 0.82 -8.62 47.33
N GLU A 149 1.33 -7.46 47.73
CA GLU A 149 1.48 -6.27 46.88
C GLU A 149 2.06 -6.60 45.49
N GLY A 150 1.38 -6.18 44.42
CA GLY A 150 1.78 -6.45 43.04
C GLY A 150 1.17 -7.71 42.40
N THR A 151 0.28 -8.43 43.12
CA THR A 151 -0.48 -9.55 42.54
C THR A 151 -1.19 -9.14 41.24
N TYR A 152 -1.76 -7.93 41.15
CA TYR A 152 -2.44 -7.48 39.95
C TYR A 152 -1.49 -7.32 38.75
N MET A 153 -0.34 -6.66 38.95
CA MET A 153 0.72 -6.56 37.93
C MET A 153 1.20 -7.94 37.47
N GLY A 154 1.37 -8.87 38.41
CA GLY A 154 1.74 -10.26 38.10
C GLY A 154 0.69 -10.97 37.24
N LEU A 155 -0.60 -10.78 37.52
CA LEU A 155 -1.68 -11.36 36.74
C LEU A 155 -1.76 -10.78 35.32
N ILE A 156 -1.52 -9.47 35.14
CA ILE A 156 -1.38 -8.87 33.80
C ILE A 156 -0.25 -9.57 33.04
N GLY A 157 0.92 -9.71 33.66
CA GLY A 157 2.09 -10.32 33.03
C GLY A 157 1.90 -11.80 32.67
N ILE A 158 1.29 -12.61 33.54
CA ILE A 158 1.01 -14.03 33.27
C ILE A 158 0.08 -14.21 32.07
N TRP A 159 -0.86 -13.28 31.86
CA TRP A 159 -1.79 -13.33 30.74
C TRP A 159 -1.15 -12.83 29.44
N VAL A 160 -0.54 -11.64 29.44
CA VAL A 160 -0.05 -11.00 28.20
C VAL A 160 1.26 -11.65 27.69
N LEU A 161 2.22 -11.90 28.57
CA LEU A 161 3.60 -12.23 28.15
C LEU A 161 3.70 -13.55 27.34
N PRO A 162 2.91 -14.61 27.61
CA PRO A 162 2.90 -15.80 26.75
C PRO A 162 2.49 -15.49 25.31
N PHE A 163 1.45 -14.66 25.10
CA PHE A 163 1.04 -14.23 23.77
C PHE A 163 2.12 -13.39 23.09
N MET A 164 2.70 -12.42 23.80
CA MET A 164 3.78 -11.60 23.26
C MET A 164 5.01 -12.44 22.89
N LEU A 165 5.39 -13.42 23.72
CA LEU A 165 6.51 -14.31 23.42
C LEU A 165 6.24 -15.15 22.17
N MET A 166 5.04 -15.72 22.04
CA MET A 166 4.64 -16.47 20.85
C MET A 166 4.66 -15.60 19.59
N LEU A 167 4.02 -14.43 19.63
CA LEU A 167 3.96 -13.50 18.51
C LEU A 167 5.34 -12.96 18.12
N TRP A 168 6.19 -12.67 19.12
CA TRP A 168 7.58 -12.29 18.92
C TRP A 168 8.36 -13.39 18.20
N SER A 169 8.24 -14.63 18.69
CA SER A 169 8.97 -15.78 18.12
C SER A 169 8.63 -16.01 16.64
N ILE A 170 7.38 -15.75 16.25
CA ILE A 170 6.92 -15.89 14.87
C ILE A 170 7.34 -14.71 13.99
N SER A 171 7.25 -13.48 14.49
CA SER A 171 7.22 -12.27 13.63
C SER A 171 8.28 -11.21 13.94
N TYR A 172 9.19 -11.43 14.90
CA TYR A 172 10.15 -10.39 15.32
C TYR A 172 10.99 -9.84 14.17
N GLN A 173 11.37 -10.69 13.21
CA GLN A 173 12.18 -10.24 12.08
C GLN A 173 11.44 -9.21 11.23
N HIS A 174 10.15 -9.45 10.96
CA HIS A 174 9.29 -8.53 10.22
C HIS A 174 8.99 -7.27 11.04
N LEU A 175 8.72 -7.42 12.34
CA LEU A 175 8.49 -6.29 13.24
C LEU A 175 9.68 -5.33 13.27
N LEU A 176 10.91 -5.87 13.29
CA LEU A 176 12.15 -5.09 13.30
C LEU A 176 12.53 -4.49 11.94
N THR A 177 11.98 -4.97 10.83
CA THR A 177 12.25 -4.41 9.49
C THR A 177 11.25 -3.34 9.09
N LEU A 178 10.03 -3.38 9.62
CA LEU A 178 8.99 -2.39 9.35
C LEU A 178 9.39 -0.98 9.85
N PRO A 179 8.86 0.09 9.23
CA PRO A 179 9.06 1.44 9.73
C PRO A 179 8.50 1.59 11.15
N ALA A 180 9.26 2.17 12.08
CA ALA A 180 8.85 2.27 13.48
C ALA A 180 7.49 2.99 13.67
N ALA A 181 7.18 3.99 12.84
CA ALA A 181 5.89 4.69 12.89
C ALA A 181 4.69 3.76 12.66
N ASN A 182 4.84 2.70 11.86
CA ASN A 182 3.79 1.74 11.58
C ASN A 182 3.44 0.83 12.77
N ILE A 183 4.33 0.77 13.75
CA ILE A 183 4.18 -0.03 14.96
C ILE A 183 3.89 0.87 16.17
N LEU A 184 4.70 1.91 16.34
CA LEU A 184 4.62 2.79 17.50
C LEU A 184 3.38 3.67 17.49
N LEU A 185 2.91 4.19 16.35
CA LEU A 185 1.70 5.01 16.32
C LEU A 185 0.46 4.19 16.69
N PRO A 186 0.24 2.98 16.13
CA PRO A 186 -0.90 2.15 16.53
C PRO A 186 -0.86 1.62 17.96
N ILE A 187 0.30 1.65 18.62
CA ILE A 187 0.37 1.38 20.06
C ILE A 187 0.08 2.67 20.83
N ALA A 188 0.84 3.73 20.55
CA ALA A 188 0.86 4.94 21.36
C ALA A 188 -0.45 5.73 21.30
N VAL A 189 -1.09 5.86 20.13
CA VAL A 189 -2.30 6.69 19.99
C VAL A 189 -3.51 6.07 20.71
N PRO A 190 -3.89 4.79 20.45
CA PRO A 190 -4.95 4.15 21.22
C PRO A 190 -4.63 4.07 22.71
N THR A 191 -3.37 3.76 23.09
CA THR A 191 -2.97 3.74 24.50
C THR A 191 -3.17 5.09 25.17
N SER A 192 -2.72 6.18 24.54
CA SER A 192 -2.86 7.53 25.11
C SER A 192 -4.33 7.91 25.28
N LEU A 193 -5.18 7.52 24.33
CA LEU A 193 -6.61 7.72 24.38
C LEU A 193 -7.25 6.96 25.56
N LEU A 194 -6.94 5.67 25.71
CA LEU A 194 -7.47 4.84 26.80
C LEU A 194 -6.97 5.29 28.17
N VAL A 195 -5.68 5.59 28.30
CA VAL A 195 -5.07 6.13 29.52
C VAL A 195 -5.73 7.44 29.95
N PHE A 196 -6.00 8.34 29.00
CA PHE A 196 -6.71 9.58 29.26
C PHE A 196 -8.14 9.32 29.77
N MET A 197 -8.86 8.40 29.12
CA MET A 197 -10.22 8.03 29.50
C MET A 197 -10.26 7.41 30.88
N ASP A 198 -9.38 6.45 31.15
CA ASP A 198 -9.33 5.74 32.42
C ASP A 198 -8.99 6.66 33.59
N THR A 199 -8.04 7.59 33.40
CA THR A 199 -7.75 8.64 34.39
C THR A 199 -9.00 9.46 34.76
N MET A 200 -9.89 9.73 33.80
CA MET A 200 -11.16 10.42 34.07
C MET A 200 -12.18 9.53 34.80
N HIS A 201 -12.16 8.21 34.57
CA HIS A 201 -13.09 7.27 35.20
C HIS A 201 -12.71 6.90 36.63
N LEU A 202 -11.40 6.78 36.91
CA LEU A 202 -10.87 6.63 38.26
C LEU A 202 -11.17 7.87 39.12
N GLN A 203 -11.14 9.07 38.54
CA GLN A 203 -11.59 10.29 39.21
C GLN A 203 -13.09 10.28 39.58
N ARG A 204 -13.91 9.55 38.84
CA ARG A 204 -15.37 9.44 39.06
C ARG A 204 -15.76 8.24 39.93
N GLY A 205 -14.82 7.37 40.28
CA GLY A 205 -15.09 6.16 41.08
C GLY A 205 -15.87 5.07 40.36
N THR A 206 -15.79 5.03 39.03
CA THR A 206 -16.60 4.11 38.18
C THR A 206 -16.27 2.63 38.47
N TRP A 207 -15.03 2.36 38.91
CA TRP A 207 -14.54 1.06 39.38
C TRP A 207 -13.28 1.26 40.24
N VAL A 208 -12.90 0.27 41.05
CA VAL A 208 -11.79 0.40 42.03
C VAL A 208 -10.89 -0.85 42.03
N ILE A 209 -9.57 -0.64 42.10
CA ILE A 209 -8.57 -1.68 42.40
C ILE A 209 -8.46 -1.83 43.91
N ASN A 210 -8.65 -3.05 44.42
CA ASN A 210 -8.68 -3.29 45.86
C ASN A 210 -7.31 -3.06 46.52
N GLU A 211 -7.33 -2.45 47.71
CA GLU A 211 -6.13 -2.19 48.50
C GLU A 211 -5.44 -3.52 48.88
N GLY A 212 -4.11 -3.60 48.67
CA GLY A 212 -3.29 -4.78 48.97
C GLY A 212 -2.86 -5.63 47.77
N THR A 213 -3.44 -5.44 46.57
CA THR A 213 -3.04 -6.17 45.35
C THR A 213 -2.22 -5.33 44.36
N LYS A 214 -2.29 -4.00 44.48
CA LYS A 214 -1.55 -3.02 43.64
C LYS A 214 -0.17 -2.65 44.22
N LEU A 215 0.74 -2.18 43.38
CA LEU A 215 2.08 -1.69 43.70
C LEU A 215 2.10 -0.29 44.33
N GLY A 216 0.97 0.43 44.31
CA GLY A 216 0.85 1.77 44.88
C GLY A 216 1.64 2.86 44.14
N ILE A 217 2.15 2.58 42.95
CA ILE A 217 2.89 3.55 42.12
C ILE A 217 1.90 4.27 41.21
N GLN A 218 1.79 5.59 41.38
CA GLN A 218 0.97 6.43 40.51
C GLN A 218 1.84 7.38 39.68
N PRO A 219 1.98 7.16 38.36
CA PRO A 219 2.73 8.07 37.49
C PRO A 219 2.19 9.50 37.49
N TRP A 220 0.88 9.67 37.63
CA TRP A 220 0.21 10.94 37.91
C TRP A 220 -1.09 10.69 38.69
N LYS A 221 -1.72 11.78 39.15
CA LYS A 221 -2.87 11.73 40.05
C LYS A 221 -4.01 10.88 39.47
N HIS A 222 -4.41 9.84 40.22
CA HIS A 222 -5.46 8.86 39.87
C HIS A 222 -5.16 7.96 38.67
N MET A 223 -3.89 7.78 38.29
CA MET A 223 -3.49 6.75 37.34
C MET A 223 -2.59 5.75 38.04
N GLU A 224 -3.00 4.49 38.11
CA GLU A 224 -2.20 3.41 38.68
C GLU A 224 -1.25 2.87 37.60
N ILE A 225 -0.03 2.45 37.99
CA ILE A 225 0.97 1.96 37.04
C ILE A 225 0.50 0.69 36.31
N GLU A 226 -0.29 -0.15 36.99
CA GLU A 226 -0.85 -1.38 36.44
C GLU A 226 -1.73 -1.11 35.22
N GLU A 227 -2.59 -0.10 35.29
CA GLU A 227 -3.46 0.30 34.16
C GLU A 227 -2.65 0.83 32.99
N LEU A 228 -1.62 1.62 33.27
CA LEU A 228 -0.75 2.13 32.22
C LEU A 228 -0.03 0.97 31.53
N VAL A 229 0.49 0.02 32.30
CA VAL A 229 1.13 -1.18 31.78
C VAL A 229 0.11 -2.03 31.01
N PHE A 230 -1.10 -2.21 31.53
CA PHE A 230 -2.17 -2.96 30.89
C PHE A 230 -2.51 -2.40 29.51
N PHE A 231 -2.77 -1.09 29.38
CA PHE A 231 -3.09 -0.49 28.07
C PHE A 231 -1.92 -0.53 27.08
N ILE A 232 -0.68 -0.30 27.54
CA ILE A 232 0.51 -0.43 26.70
C ILE A 232 0.66 -1.89 26.22
N ALA A 233 0.55 -2.85 27.15
CA ALA A 233 0.76 -4.26 26.90
C ALA A 233 -0.29 -4.85 25.96
N THR A 234 -1.57 -4.56 26.19
CA THR A 234 -2.69 -5.02 25.35
C THR A 234 -2.63 -4.44 23.95
N ASN A 235 -2.40 -3.13 23.78
CA ASN A 235 -2.25 -2.54 22.44
C ASN A 235 -0.98 -3.03 21.73
N THR A 236 0.11 -3.26 22.46
CA THR A 236 1.32 -3.89 21.89
C THR A 236 1.02 -5.30 21.41
N MET A 237 0.31 -6.11 22.20
CA MET A 237 -0.09 -7.47 21.84
C MET A 237 -0.99 -7.49 20.59
N ILE A 238 -1.99 -6.59 20.51
CA ILE A 238 -2.87 -6.45 19.33
C ILE A 238 -2.04 -6.10 18.09
N VAL A 239 -1.17 -5.09 18.18
CA VAL A 239 -0.32 -4.66 17.04
C VAL A 239 0.66 -5.76 16.63
N MET A 240 1.26 -6.49 17.58
CA MET A 240 2.09 -7.66 17.27
C MET A 240 1.29 -8.76 16.57
N GLY A 241 0.03 -8.98 16.98
CA GLY A 241 -0.90 -9.90 16.32
C GLY A 241 -1.17 -9.50 14.87
N LEU A 242 -1.42 -8.21 14.62
CA LEU A 242 -1.63 -7.68 13.26
C LEU A 242 -0.38 -7.80 12.39
N VAL A 243 0.81 -7.50 12.93
CA VAL A 243 2.08 -7.67 12.22
C VAL A 243 2.34 -9.13 11.88
N ALA A 244 2.07 -10.06 12.80
CA ALA A 244 2.18 -11.49 12.54
C ALA A 244 1.20 -11.96 11.46
N PHE A 245 -0.02 -11.40 11.45
CA PHE A 245 -1.01 -11.66 10.40
C PHE A 245 -0.52 -11.16 9.04
N ASP A 246 -0.06 -9.92 8.94
CA ASP A 246 0.48 -9.35 7.70
C ASP A 246 1.72 -10.09 7.22
N TYR A 247 2.56 -10.54 8.14
CA TYR A 247 3.71 -11.39 7.83
C TYR A 247 3.26 -12.74 7.23
N GLY A 248 2.26 -13.38 7.83
CA GLY A 248 1.67 -14.63 7.34
C GLY A 248 1.01 -14.51 5.96
N LEU A 249 0.50 -13.33 5.59
CA LEU A 249 0.01 -13.06 4.23
C LEU A 249 1.13 -12.68 3.26
N ALA A 250 2.13 -11.94 3.73
CA ALA A 250 3.23 -11.47 2.88
C ALA A 250 4.09 -12.63 2.36
N LEU A 251 4.38 -13.64 3.19
CA LEU A 251 5.18 -14.80 2.79
C LEU A 251 4.60 -15.56 1.57
N PRO A 252 3.36 -16.08 1.58
CA PRO A 252 2.82 -16.76 0.41
C PRO A 252 2.63 -15.82 -0.78
N THR A 253 2.38 -14.53 -0.54
CA THR A 253 2.30 -13.52 -1.62
C THR A 253 3.64 -13.39 -2.34
N ALA A 254 4.75 -13.39 -1.60
CA ALA A 254 6.11 -13.19 -2.08
C ALA A 254 6.70 -14.32 -2.93
N PHE A 255 6.21 -15.54 -2.78
CA PHE A 255 6.77 -16.73 -3.42
C PHE A 255 5.73 -17.43 -4.31
N PRO A 256 5.37 -16.82 -5.46
CA PRO A 256 4.37 -17.37 -6.38
C PRO A 256 4.70 -18.79 -6.87
N SER A 257 5.98 -19.12 -7.06
CA SER A 257 6.41 -20.46 -7.48
C SER A 257 5.97 -21.58 -6.52
N ARG A 258 5.90 -21.29 -5.22
CA ARG A 258 5.44 -22.24 -4.18
C ARG A 258 3.94 -22.20 -3.92
N HIS A 259 3.32 -21.07 -4.24
CA HIS A 259 1.91 -20.82 -3.97
C HIS A 259 1.20 -20.31 -5.24
N PRO A 260 1.13 -21.13 -6.30
CA PRO A 260 0.56 -20.71 -7.59
C PRO A 260 -0.95 -20.46 -7.49
N THR A 261 -1.65 -21.16 -6.59
CA THR A 261 -3.11 -21.04 -6.39
C THR A 261 -3.52 -19.85 -5.52
N PHE A 262 -2.55 -19.09 -5.00
CA PHE A 262 -2.81 -17.89 -4.19
C PHE A 262 -3.12 -16.71 -5.12
N THR A 263 -4.40 -16.50 -5.39
CA THR A 263 -4.93 -15.47 -6.29
C THR A 263 -5.82 -14.49 -5.53
N GLY A 264 -6.26 -13.41 -6.20
CA GLY A 264 -7.15 -12.42 -5.59
C GLY A 264 -8.52 -12.97 -5.17
N ARG A 265 -8.90 -14.17 -5.65
CA ARG A 265 -10.17 -14.85 -5.32
C ARG A 265 -10.03 -15.97 -4.28
N THR A 266 -8.83 -16.25 -3.77
CA THR A 266 -8.61 -17.34 -2.81
C THR A 266 -9.42 -17.10 -1.52
N PRO A 267 -10.22 -18.07 -1.04
CA PRO A 267 -10.91 -17.94 0.24
C PRO A 267 -9.93 -17.76 1.39
N PHE A 268 -10.27 -16.92 2.36
CA PHE A 268 -9.38 -16.55 3.47
C PHE A 268 -8.76 -17.76 4.21
N LEU A 269 -9.57 -18.78 4.50
CA LEU A 269 -9.08 -19.95 5.25
C LEU A 269 -8.02 -20.73 4.45
N GLU A 270 -8.10 -20.70 3.12
CA GLU A 270 -7.09 -21.29 2.23
C GLU A 270 -5.85 -20.38 2.10
N MET A 271 -5.98 -19.07 2.29
CA MET A 271 -4.85 -18.13 2.35
C MET A 271 -4.00 -18.32 3.61
N MET A 272 -4.62 -18.69 4.74
CA MET A 272 -3.91 -18.82 6.03
C MET A 272 -3.05 -20.10 6.13
N LYS A 273 -3.45 -21.20 5.49
CA LYS A 273 -2.70 -22.47 5.50
C LYS A 273 -1.25 -22.32 5.00
N PRO A 274 -0.98 -21.73 3.82
CA PRO A 274 0.38 -21.53 3.36
C PRO A 274 1.14 -20.50 4.20
N GLY A 275 0.47 -19.46 4.71
CA GLY A 275 1.07 -18.51 5.64
C GLY A 275 1.59 -19.17 6.93
N PHE A 276 0.78 -20.03 7.55
CA PHE A 276 1.17 -20.78 8.73
C PHE A 276 2.34 -21.74 8.44
N ARG A 277 2.31 -22.46 7.31
CA ARG A 277 3.42 -23.33 6.89
C ARG A 277 4.70 -22.54 6.60
N ALA A 278 4.57 -21.34 6.05
CA ALA A 278 5.71 -20.50 5.71
C ALA A 278 6.49 -20.05 6.95
N PHE A 279 5.85 -19.90 8.12
CA PHE A 279 6.56 -19.61 9.38
C PHE A 279 7.56 -20.69 9.79
N PHE A 280 7.34 -21.94 9.38
CA PHE A 280 8.24 -23.07 9.68
C PHE A 280 9.16 -23.43 8.51
N THR A 281 9.14 -22.63 7.44
CA THR A 281 9.97 -22.88 6.25
C THR A 281 11.32 -22.17 6.40
N THR A 282 12.41 -22.90 6.19
CA THR A 282 13.78 -22.39 6.37
C THR A 282 14.44 -21.95 5.07
N GLU A 283 13.99 -22.47 3.94
CA GLU A 283 14.55 -22.16 2.62
C GLU A 283 13.56 -21.37 1.81
N PHE A 284 13.97 -20.28 1.17
CA PHE A 284 13.13 -19.48 0.29
C PHE A 284 13.80 -19.31 -1.08
N PRO A 285 13.09 -19.59 -2.20
CA PRO A 285 13.66 -19.44 -3.53
C PRO A 285 13.86 -17.95 -3.88
N VAL A 286 14.76 -17.66 -4.81
CA VAL A 286 14.72 -16.37 -5.51
C VAL A 286 13.51 -16.42 -6.45
N ASP A 287 12.57 -15.51 -6.23
CA ASP A 287 11.31 -15.47 -6.96
C ASP A 287 11.05 -14.07 -7.53
N GLU A 288 9.91 -13.90 -8.20
CA GLU A 288 9.56 -12.71 -9.00
C GLU A 288 9.72 -11.36 -8.27
N TYR A 289 9.46 -11.32 -6.96
CA TYR A 289 9.43 -10.08 -6.19
C TYR A 289 10.76 -9.71 -5.52
N HIS A 290 11.88 -10.30 -5.93
CA HIS A 290 13.21 -10.04 -5.36
C HIS A 290 13.59 -8.56 -5.31
N HIS A 291 13.31 -7.82 -6.38
CA HIS A 291 13.64 -6.38 -6.51
C HIS A 291 12.46 -5.44 -6.22
N ILE A 292 11.47 -5.88 -5.45
CA ILE A 292 10.29 -5.07 -5.15
C ILE A 292 10.63 -3.80 -4.35
N SER A 293 11.66 -3.86 -3.48
CA SER A 293 12.06 -2.72 -2.65
C SER A 293 12.60 -1.57 -3.50
N GLU A 294 13.44 -1.89 -4.48
CA GLU A 294 14.01 -0.98 -5.46
C GLU A 294 12.89 -0.38 -6.33
N SER A 295 11.96 -1.21 -6.78
CA SER A 295 10.81 -0.77 -7.59
C SER A 295 9.88 0.19 -6.85
N ILE A 296 9.63 -0.05 -5.56
CA ILE A 296 8.89 0.90 -4.69
C ILE A 296 9.64 2.23 -4.56
N SER A 297 10.97 2.18 -4.44
CA SER A 297 11.81 3.40 -4.35
C SER A 297 11.70 4.24 -5.62
N ILE A 298 11.78 3.59 -6.80
CA ILE A 298 11.59 4.23 -8.11
C ILE A 298 10.20 4.87 -8.19
N LEU A 299 9.14 4.12 -7.88
CA LEU A 299 7.77 4.63 -7.88
C LEU A 299 7.60 5.85 -6.98
N LYS A 300 8.06 5.77 -5.72
CA LYS A 300 7.95 6.85 -4.73
C LYS A 300 8.69 8.12 -5.16
N LYS A 301 9.83 7.97 -5.85
CA LYS A 301 10.65 9.08 -6.35
C LYS A 301 10.06 9.71 -7.62
N LYS A 302 9.60 8.90 -8.57
CA LYS A 302 9.22 9.34 -9.93
C LYS A 302 7.74 9.69 -10.05
N SER A 303 6.81 8.99 -9.37
CA SER A 303 5.39 9.38 -9.35
C SER A 303 4.76 9.31 -7.96
N ARG A 304 4.57 10.50 -7.41
CA ARG A 304 3.87 10.74 -6.16
C ARG A 304 2.37 10.35 -6.22
N SER A 305 1.72 10.56 -7.37
CA SER A 305 0.29 10.24 -7.55
C SER A 305 0.08 8.73 -7.68
N PHE A 306 0.84 8.06 -8.55
CA PHE A 306 0.75 6.60 -8.70
C PHE A 306 1.18 5.86 -7.42
N HIS A 307 2.14 6.39 -6.66
CA HIS A 307 2.48 5.82 -5.34
C HIS A 307 1.31 5.86 -4.34
N THR A 308 0.45 6.89 -4.42
CA THR A 308 -0.73 6.98 -3.55
C THR A 308 -1.84 6.06 -4.05
N ALA A 309 -2.08 6.04 -5.37
CA ALA A 309 -3.05 5.15 -5.99
C ALA A 309 -2.71 3.66 -5.78
N SER A 310 -1.41 3.31 -5.82
CA SER A 310 -0.97 1.92 -5.63
C SER A 310 -1.30 1.36 -4.25
N ALA A 311 -1.54 2.22 -3.24
CA ALA A 311 -1.94 1.79 -1.91
C ALA A 311 -3.37 1.23 -1.82
N VAL A 312 -4.19 1.47 -2.85
CA VAL A 312 -5.57 0.98 -2.92
C VAL A 312 -5.64 -0.44 -3.48
N PHE A 313 -4.72 -0.80 -4.37
CA PHE A 313 -4.61 -2.17 -4.87
C PHE A 313 -4.08 -3.11 -3.77
N GLU A 314 -4.39 -4.40 -3.90
CA GLU A 314 -4.01 -5.42 -2.92
C GLU A 314 -3.29 -6.62 -3.55
N GLY A 315 -2.68 -7.44 -2.69
CA GLY A 315 -2.07 -8.71 -3.06
C GLY A 315 -0.99 -8.60 -4.15
N ARG A 316 -0.91 -9.65 -4.97
CA ARG A 316 0.09 -9.76 -6.06
C ARG A 316 -0.14 -8.76 -7.19
N LEU A 317 -1.39 -8.39 -7.48
CA LEU A 317 -1.69 -7.35 -8.47
C LEU A 317 -0.98 -6.03 -8.12
N ARG A 318 -1.05 -5.60 -6.86
CA ARG A 318 -0.33 -4.41 -6.40
C ARG A 318 1.17 -4.50 -6.67
N LEU A 319 1.77 -5.66 -6.41
CA LEU A 319 3.21 -5.88 -6.62
C LEU A 319 3.56 -5.80 -8.10
N ASP A 320 2.84 -6.52 -8.96
CA ASP A 320 3.09 -6.54 -10.40
C ASP A 320 2.88 -5.17 -11.04
N LEU A 321 1.90 -4.38 -10.58
CA LEU A 321 1.72 -3.00 -11.04
C LEU A 321 2.89 -2.09 -10.65
N ILE A 322 3.47 -2.30 -9.46
CA ILE A 322 4.68 -1.57 -9.04
C ILE A 322 5.88 -1.98 -9.90
N LEU A 323 6.04 -3.28 -10.19
CA LEU A 323 7.12 -3.78 -11.06
C LEU A 323 6.96 -3.27 -12.49
N LEU A 324 5.75 -3.30 -13.03
CA LEU A 324 5.42 -2.77 -14.35
C LEU A 324 5.75 -1.29 -14.47
N TYR A 325 5.29 -0.47 -13.50
CA TYR A 325 5.62 0.95 -13.48
C TYR A 325 7.14 1.19 -13.42
N SER A 326 7.83 0.40 -12.59
CA SER A 326 9.29 0.46 -12.43
C SER A 326 10.02 0.16 -13.75
N PHE A 327 9.57 -0.88 -14.47
CA PHE A 327 10.07 -1.22 -15.80
C PHE A 327 9.82 -0.11 -16.81
N CYS A 328 8.57 0.34 -16.98
CA CYS A 328 8.22 1.39 -17.95
C CYS A 328 9.04 2.66 -17.68
N ARG A 329 9.21 3.04 -16.41
CA ARG A 329 10.00 4.22 -16.06
C ARG A 329 11.50 4.04 -16.33
N ALA A 330 12.04 2.85 -16.10
CA ALA A 330 13.43 2.58 -16.40
C ALA A 330 13.69 2.54 -17.92
N ALA A 331 12.76 1.98 -18.70
CA ALA A 331 12.84 1.97 -20.15
C ALA A 331 12.81 3.39 -20.73
N ASP A 332 11.89 4.23 -20.24
CA ASP A 332 11.79 5.67 -20.57
C ASP A 332 13.09 6.42 -20.25
N ASP A 333 13.61 6.29 -19.02
CA ASP A 333 14.88 6.91 -18.60
C ASP A 333 16.08 6.39 -19.44
N LEU A 334 16.07 5.11 -19.88
CA LEU A 334 17.12 4.53 -20.73
C LEU A 334 17.14 5.07 -22.16
N ILE A 335 16.03 5.66 -22.60
CA ILE A 335 15.94 6.35 -23.88
C ILE A 335 16.27 7.83 -23.69
N ASP A 336 15.56 8.51 -22.78
CA ASP A 336 15.66 9.96 -22.59
C ASP A 336 17.03 10.44 -22.09
N ASP A 337 17.69 9.67 -21.20
CA ASP A 337 18.98 10.06 -20.61
C ASP A 337 20.19 9.43 -21.34
N SER A 338 19.98 8.72 -22.45
CA SER A 338 21.04 7.99 -23.15
C SER A 338 21.78 8.86 -24.18
N PRO A 339 23.12 8.81 -24.23
CA PRO A 339 23.89 9.43 -25.32
C PRO A 339 23.76 8.68 -26.67
N ALA A 340 23.16 7.48 -26.66
CA ALA A 340 22.94 6.66 -27.85
C ALA A 340 21.55 5.99 -27.77
N PRO A 341 20.46 6.75 -27.94
CA PRO A 341 19.09 6.29 -27.71
C PRO A 341 18.69 5.14 -28.64
N GLU A 342 19.14 5.13 -29.91
CA GLU A 342 18.86 4.03 -30.84
C GLU A 342 19.49 2.71 -30.39
N ALA A 343 20.70 2.77 -29.83
CA ALA A 343 21.37 1.59 -29.28
C ALA A 343 20.65 1.08 -28.02
N SER A 344 20.17 1.98 -27.15
CA SER A 344 19.33 1.63 -26.00
C SER A 344 18.04 0.94 -26.44
N LEU A 345 17.37 1.47 -27.47
CA LEU A 345 16.14 0.90 -28.02
C LEU A 345 16.35 -0.52 -28.56
N LEU A 346 17.40 -0.73 -29.35
CA LEU A 346 17.75 -2.05 -29.87
C LEU A 346 18.02 -3.06 -28.74
N ARG A 347 18.72 -2.63 -27.68
CA ARG A 347 18.95 -3.48 -26.50
C ARG A 347 17.65 -3.82 -25.77
N LEU A 348 16.69 -2.89 -25.69
CA LEU A 348 15.37 -3.15 -25.10
C LEU A 348 14.55 -4.12 -25.95
N ARG A 349 14.58 -3.99 -27.29
CA ARG A 349 13.91 -4.96 -28.19
C ARG A 349 14.51 -6.36 -28.02
N GLU A 350 15.83 -6.48 -28.01
CA GLU A 350 16.54 -7.74 -27.76
C GLU A 350 16.23 -8.32 -26.36
N LEU A 351 16.11 -7.46 -25.35
CA LEU A 351 15.71 -7.88 -24.00
C LEU A 351 14.31 -8.54 -24.03
N LEU A 352 13.36 -7.97 -24.76
CA LEU A 352 12.02 -8.56 -24.93
C LEU A 352 12.08 -9.86 -25.74
N ASP A 353 12.90 -9.94 -26.79
CA ASP A 353 13.13 -11.19 -27.52
C ASP A 353 13.63 -12.31 -26.60
N ILE A 354 14.54 -12.00 -25.68
CA ILE A 354 15.03 -12.94 -24.68
C ILE A 354 13.92 -13.28 -23.66
N ALA A 355 13.18 -12.28 -23.17
CA ALA A 355 12.13 -12.45 -22.16
C ALA A 355 11.00 -13.38 -22.63
N TYR A 356 10.60 -13.25 -23.89
CA TYR A 356 9.50 -14.01 -24.52
C TYR A 356 9.96 -15.29 -25.23
N SER A 357 11.26 -15.59 -25.24
CA SER A 357 11.81 -16.81 -25.83
C SER A 357 12.05 -17.89 -24.76
N PRO A 358 11.30 -19.01 -24.77
CA PRO A 358 11.52 -20.10 -23.81
C PRO A 358 12.94 -20.67 -23.83
N LYS A 359 13.60 -20.66 -25.01
CA LYS A 359 14.95 -21.19 -25.19
C LYS A 359 16.03 -20.28 -24.62
N ARG A 360 15.80 -18.96 -24.65
CA ARG A 360 16.80 -17.94 -24.28
C ARG A 360 16.61 -17.36 -22.89
N LYS A 361 15.56 -17.77 -22.15
CA LYS A 361 15.25 -17.27 -20.80
C LYS A 361 16.43 -17.31 -19.81
N HIS A 362 17.34 -18.28 -19.96
CA HIS A 362 18.55 -18.40 -19.15
C HIS A 362 19.57 -17.26 -19.36
N GLU A 363 19.55 -16.60 -20.52
CA GLU A 363 20.40 -15.45 -20.86
C GLU A 363 19.93 -14.16 -20.17
N PHE A 364 18.65 -14.09 -19.76
CA PHE A 364 17.98 -12.86 -19.35
C PHE A 364 18.74 -12.06 -18.28
N PRO A 365 19.19 -12.64 -17.14
CA PRO A 365 19.91 -11.86 -16.13
C PRO A 365 21.32 -11.45 -16.57
N GLY A 366 22.00 -12.29 -17.35
CA GLY A 366 23.34 -12.01 -17.85
C GLY A 366 23.34 -10.89 -18.89
N PHE A 367 22.36 -10.91 -19.80
CA PHE A 367 22.16 -9.89 -20.81
C PHE A 367 21.92 -8.51 -20.17
N ILE A 368 21.06 -8.42 -19.16
CA ILE A 368 20.77 -7.16 -18.45
C ILE A 368 22.05 -6.57 -17.85
N LYS A 369 22.81 -7.39 -17.11
CA LYS A 369 24.02 -6.94 -16.42
C LYS A 369 25.12 -6.47 -17.38
N ALA A 370 25.20 -7.08 -18.57
CA ALA A 370 26.20 -6.75 -19.57
C ALA A 370 25.86 -5.51 -20.41
N ASN A 371 24.56 -5.23 -20.65
CA ASN A 371 24.14 -4.25 -21.65
C ASN A 371 23.48 -2.99 -21.09
N PHE A 372 23.13 -2.98 -19.79
CA PHE A 372 22.43 -1.87 -19.15
C PHE A 372 23.19 -1.36 -17.91
N PRO A 373 23.01 -0.07 -17.55
CA PRO A 373 23.60 0.49 -16.34
C PRO A 373 23.00 -0.14 -15.07
N GLU A 374 23.78 -0.17 -13.99
CA GLU A 374 23.43 -0.84 -12.73
C GLU A 374 22.09 -0.38 -12.14
N TRP A 375 21.76 0.91 -12.26
CA TRP A 375 20.51 1.46 -11.75
C TRP A 375 19.26 0.87 -12.45
N ALA A 376 19.40 0.38 -13.68
CA ALA A 376 18.32 -0.22 -14.46
C ALA A 376 18.20 -1.73 -14.27
N HIS A 377 19.15 -2.40 -13.58
CA HIS A 377 19.13 -3.86 -13.47
C HIS A 377 17.89 -4.38 -12.76
N ALA A 378 17.61 -3.85 -11.57
CA ALA A 378 16.44 -4.23 -10.76
C ALA A 378 15.09 -4.09 -11.52
N PRO A 379 14.74 -2.93 -12.10
CA PRO A 379 13.47 -2.78 -12.82
C PRO A 379 13.37 -3.68 -14.06
N LEU A 380 14.47 -3.91 -14.79
CA LEU A 380 14.45 -4.78 -15.97
C LEU A 380 14.36 -6.28 -15.59
N LEU A 381 15.05 -6.70 -14.54
CA LEU A 381 15.02 -8.09 -14.04
C LEU A 381 13.63 -8.47 -13.52
N SER A 382 12.88 -7.51 -12.99
CA SER A 382 11.54 -7.73 -12.43
C SER A 382 10.40 -7.53 -13.44
N LEU A 383 10.69 -7.48 -14.74
CA LEU A 383 9.66 -7.42 -15.78
C LEU A 383 8.70 -8.63 -15.68
N PRO A 384 7.38 -8.43 -15.48
CA PRO A 384 6.40 -9.52 -15.42
C PRO A 384 6.02 -10.05 -16.82
N ALA A 385 7.00 -10.34 -17.68
CA ALA A 385 6.79 -10.71 -19.10
C ALA A 385 5.88 -11.93 -19.30
N HIS A 386 5.87 -12.87 -18.37
CA HIS A 386 5.05 -14.07 -18.46
C HIS A 386 3.56 -13.83 -18.14
N LYS A 387 3.19 -12.65 -17.62
CA LYS A 387 1.81 -12.26 -17.27
C LYS A 387 1.18 -11.28 -18.28
N ILE A 388 1.99 -10.77 -19.22
CA ILE A 388 1.59 -9.70 -20.12
C ILE A 388 1.95 -10.12 -21.55
N PRO A 389 1.06 -9.94 -22.55
CA PRO A 389 1.41 -10.18 -23.95
C PRO A 389 2.57 -9.30 -24.41
N ARG A 390 3.32 -9.75 -25.42
CA ARG A 390 4.46 -8.98 -25.96
C ARG A 390 4.03 -7.68 -26.66
N GLY A 391 2.91 -7.71 -27.38
CA GLY A 391 2.44 -6.62 -28.25
C GLY A 391 2.45 -5.23 -27.61
N PRO A 392 1.88 -5.03 -26.41
CA PRO A 392 1.93 -3.75 -25.71
C PRO A 392 3.36 -3.24 -25.46
N PHE A 393 4.32 -4.12 -25.16
CA PHE A 393 5.71 -3.71 -24.96
C PHE A 393 6.37 -3.26 -26.25
N ASP A 394 6.13 -3.99 -27.35
CA ASP A 394 6.62 -3.57 -28.68
C ASP A 394 6.01 -2.21 -29.06
N GLY A 395 4.71 -2.02 -28.83
CA GLY A 395 4.03 -0.74 -29.07
C GLY A 395 4.60 0.43 -28.24
N LEU A 396 4.96 0.19 -26.97
CA LEU A 396 5.65 1.18 -26.13
C LEU A 396 7.03 1.55 -26.71
N LEU A 397 7.81 0.56 -27.15
CA LEU A 397 9.12 0.81 -27.78
C LEU A 397 8.99 1.55 -29.11
N ASP A 398 7.94 1.28 -29.90
CA ASP A 398 7.64 2.05 -31.11
C ASP A 398 7.30 3.52 -30.79
N GLY A 399 6.69 3.78 -29.62
CA GLY A 399 6.47 5.13 -29.12
C GLY A 399 7.78 5.86 -28.83
N PHE A 400 8.74 5.19 -28.20
CA PHE A 400 10.10 5.74 -27.98
C PHE A 400 10.84 5.98 -29.30
N GLU A 401 10.67 5.11 -30.29
CA GLU A 401 11.23 5.31 -31.63
C GLU A 401 10.65 6.57 -32.30
N MET A 402 9.35 6.83 -32.09
CA MET A 402 8.71 8.07 -32.53
C MET A 402 9.28 9.30 -31.80
N ASP A 403 9.58 9.22 -30.51
CA ASP A 403 10.24 10.30 -29.77
C ASP A 403 11.66 10.61 -30.32
N MET A 404 12.39 9.61 -30.81
CA MET A 404 13.69 9.79 -31.48
C MET A 404 13.58 10.40 -32.88
N SER A 405 12.37 10.60 -33.39
CA SER A 405 12.17 11.27 -34.69
C SER A 405 12.03 12.79 -34.59
N PHE A 406 11.98 13.34 -33.37
CA PHE A 406 12.01 14.78 -33.16
C PHE A 406 13.40 15.37 -33.46
N PRO A 407 13.49 16.58 -34.06
CA PRO A 407 14.76 17.22 -34.43
C PRO A 407 15.68 17.57 -33.25
N GLY A 408 15.13 17.70 -32.03
CA GLY A 408 15.88 18.08 -30.82
C GLY A 408 16.67 16.96 -30.13
N CYS A 409 16.60 15.72 -30.61
CA CYS A 409 17.33 14.60 -30.03
C CYS A 409 18.80 14.60 -30.50
N GLU A 410 19.72 15.09 -29.66
CA GLU A 410 21.17 15.01 -29.91
C GLU A 410 21.60 13.55 -30.15
N GLY A 411 22.29 13.28 -31.27
CA GLY A 411 22.80 11.95 -31.62
C GLY A 411 22.09 11.26 -32.79
N THR A 412 20.95 11.77 -33.27
CA THR A 412 20.29 11.21 -34.45
C THR A 412 21.10 11.57 -35.72
N PRO A 413 21.64 10.59 -36.48
CA PRO A 413 22.45 10.86 -37.69
C PRO A 413 21.63 11.40 -38.86
N VAL A 414 20.30 11.45 -38.73
CA VAL A 414 19.38 11.76 -39.81
C VAL A 414 18.80 13.15 -39.58
N LYS A 415 19.16 14.10 -40.45
CA LYS A 415 18.31 15.27 -40.71
C LYS A 415 16.95 14.75 -41.16
N LYS A 416 16.03 14.49 -40.23
CA LYS A 416 14.67 14.08 -40.58
C LYS A 416 13.93 15.33 -41.04
N GLU A 417 13.64 15.38 -42.34
CA GLU A 417 13.02 16.54 -43.01
C GLU A 417 11.56 16.82 -42.58
N LYS A 418 10.98 16.01 -41.68
CA LYS A 418 9.55 16.07 -41.32
C LYS A 418 9.31 15.82 -39.83
N TRP A 419 8.49 16.68 -39.23
CA TRP A 419 7.97 16.51 -37.86
C TRP A 419 7.07 15.27 -37.74
N PRO A 420 7.17 14.50 -36.65
CA PRO A 420 6.40 13.26 -36.50
C PRO A 420 4.91 13.46 -36.24
N ILE A 421 4.51 14.58 -35.62
CA ILE A 421 3.12 14.86 -35.24
C ILE A 421 2.47 15.82 -36.25
N ARG A 422 2.19 15.32 -37.45
CA ARG A 422 1.66 16.13 -38.57
C ARG A 422 0.21 16.56 -38.33
N GLY A 423 -0.58 15.67 -37.75
CA GLY A 423 -1.97 15.91 -37.42
C GLY A 423 -2.40 15.15 -36.16
N GLU A 424 -3.71 15.14 -35.96
CA GLU A 424 -4.34 14.53 -34.78
C GLU A 424 -4.15 13.01 -34.78
N GLU A 425 -4.21 12.35 -35.94
CA GLU A 425 -4.02 10.89 -36.05
C GLU A 425 -2.65 10.44 -35.56
N GLU A 426 -1.57 11.15 -35.93
CA GLU A 426 -0.24 10.85 -35.40
C GLU A 426 -0.13 11.11 -33.90
N LEU A 427 -0.81 12.14 -33.39
CA LEU A 427 -0.89 12.38 -31.95
C LEU A 427 -1.60 11.24 -31.22
N TRP A 428 -2.74 10.76 -31.74
CA TRP A 428 -3.47 9.63 -31.15
C TRP A 428 -2.64 8.36 -31.20
N SER A 429 -1.98 8.07 -32.32
CA SER A 429 -1.07 6.93 -32.48
C SER A 429 0.10 6.99 -31.49
N TYR A 430 0.71 8.17 -31.32
CA TYR A 430 1.73 8.39 -30.31
C TYR A 430 1.20 8.10 -28.90
N CYS A 431 0.07 8.69 -28.54
CA CYS A 431 -0.52 8.53 -27.21
C CYS A 431 -0.94 7.08 -26.92
N SER A 432 -1.48 6.38 -27.91
CA SER A 432 -1.81 4.95 -27.85
C SER A 432 -0.55 4.13 -27.57
N ARG A 433 0.54 4.40 -28.30
CA ARG A 433 1.83 3.70 -28.12
C ARG A 433 2.44 3.91 -26.74
N VAL A 434 2.54 5.14 -26.26
CA VAL A 434 3.27 5.44 -25.00
C VAL A 434 2.44 5.31 -23.72
N ALA A 435 1.11 5.28 -23.84
CA ALA A 435 0.22 5.21 -22.67
C ALA A 435 -0.96 4.26 -22.83
N GLY A 436 -1.54 4.14 -24.03
CA GLY A 436 -2.57 3.15 -24.32
C GLY A 436 -2.10 1.71 -24.09
N THR A 437 -0.90 1.39 -24.58
CA THR A 437 -0.23 0.10 -24.33
C THR A 437 -0.03 -0.16 -22.84
N VAL A 438 0.27 0.87 -22.03
CA VAL A 438 0.37 0.73 -20.57
C VAL A 438 -0.99 0.39 -19.95
N GLY A 439 -2.08 0.93 -20.50
CA GLY A 439 -3.45 0.52 -20.18
C GLY A 439 -3.71 -0.96 -20.49
N GLU A 440 -3.27 -1.45 -21.65
CA GLU A 440 -3.36 -2.87 -22.01
C GLU A 440 -2.52 -3.77 -21.10
N MET A 441 -1.32 -3.34 -20.73
CA MET A 441 -0.45 -4.04 -19.77
C MET A 441 -1.12 -4.12 -18.39
N PHE A 442 -1.70 -3.00 -17.92
CA PHE A 442 -2.49 -2.95 -16.69
C PHE A 442 -3.64 -3.96 -16.75
N PHE A 443 -4.42 -3.93 -17.84
CA PHE A 443 -5.56 -4.83 -18.03
C PHE A 443 -5.13 -6.31 -18.03
N SER A 444 -4.01 -6.63 -18.68
CA SER A 444 -3.44 -7.98 -18.71
C SER A 444 -3.08 -8.49 -17.31
N LEU A 445 -2.52 -7.63 -16.46
CA LEU A 445 -2.24 -7.98 -15.06
C LEU A 445 -3.52 -8.18 -14.25
N VAL A 446 -4.55 -7.34 -14.46
CA VAL A 446 -5.86 -7.54 -13.82
C VAL A 446 -6.43 -8.90 -14.20
N MET A 447 -6.47 -9.24 -15.49
CA MET A 447 -6.99 -10.53 -15.96
C MET A 447 -6.15 -11.72 -15.49
N THR A 448 -4.84 -11.55 -15.29
CA THR A 448 -3.98 -12.60 -14.72
C THR A 448 -4.35 -12.94 -13.28
N HIS A 449 -4.63 -11.92 -12.45
CA HIS A 449 -4.94 -12.12 -11.03
C HIS A 449 -6.42 -12.38 -10.75
N TYR A 450 -7.28 -11.93 -11.66
CA TYR A 450 -8.73 -12.06 -11.61
C TYR A 450 -9.25 -12.57 -12.97
N PRO A 451 -9.08 -13.87 -13.27
CA PRO A 451 -9.49 -14.43 -14.55
C PRO A 451 -10.97 -14.20 -14.84
N ALA A 452 -11.24 -13.72 -16.05
CA ALA A 452 -12.58 -13.48 -16.56
C ALA A 452 -13.36 -14.81 -16.75
N SER A 453 -14.63 -14.80 -16.37
CA SER A 453 -15.62 -15.81 -16.75
C SER A 453 -15.80 -15.88 -18.27
N GLU A 454 -16.45 -16.93 -18.78
CA GLU A 454 -16.70 -17.09 -20.22
C GLU A 454 -17.50 -15.93 -20.82
N GLU A 455 -18.39 -15.30 -20.05
CA GLU A 455 -19.16 -14.14 -20.48
C GLU A 455 -18.30 -12.87 -20.52
N GLU A 456 -17.51 -12.63 -19.47
CA GLU A 456 -16.57 -11.50 -19.39
C GLU A 456 -15.49 -11.57 -20.48
N GLN A 457 -15.06 -12.77 -20.88
CA GLN A 457 -14.09 -12.96 -21.97
C GLN A 457 -14.55 -12.36 -23.30
N LYS A 458 -15.86 -12.35 -23.57
CA LYS A 458 -16.42 -11.77 -24.80
C LYS A 458 -16.28 -10.24 -24.83
N LEU A 459 -16.15 -9.60 -23.67
CA LEU A 459 -16.02 -8.15 -23.51
C LEU A 459 -14.56 -7.68 -23.54
N ILE A 460 -13.59 -8.60 -23.43
CA ILE A 460 -12.16 -8.27 -23.37
C ILE A 460 -11.70 -7.39 -24.56
N PRO A 461 -12.07 -7.68 -25.83
CA PRO A 461 -11.65 -6.83 -26.94
C PRO A 461 -12.11 -5.38 -26.80
N ASP A 462 -13.37 -5.16 -26.41
CA ASP A 462 -13.91 -3.82 -26.20
C ASP A 462 -13.23 -3.14 -25.01
N LEU A 463 -12.99 -3.86 -23.90
CA LEU A 463 -12.30 -3.32 -22.74
C LEU A 463 -10.85 -2.91 -23.01
N LEU A 464 -10.15 -3.61 -23.91
CA LEU A 464 -8.80 -3.22 -24.36
C LEU A 464 -8.84 -1.90 -25.14
N VAL A 465 -9.83 -1.71 -26.02
CA VAL A 465 -10.02 -0.42 -26.73
C VAL A 465 -10.31 0.71 -25.73
N GLN A 466 -11.08 0.44 -24.67
CA GLN A 466 -11.33 1.42 -23.63
C GLN A 466 -10.10 1.71 -22.77
N ALA A 467 -9.27 0.70 -22.49
CA ALA A 467 -8.00 0.88 -21.80
C ALA A 467 -7.02 1.74 -22.62
N ASP A 468 -6.95 1.52 -23.93
CA ASP A 468 -6.19 2.36 -24.87
C ASP A 468 -6.70 3.81 -24.88
N THR A 469 -8.02 3.98 -25.03
CA THR A 469 -8.69 5.29 -25.02
C THR A 469 -8.41 6.07 -23.73
N MET A 470 -8.46 5.39 -22.57
CA MET A 470 -8.10 5.99 -21.29
C MET A 470 -6.61 6.35 -21.24
N GLY A 471 -5.72 5.49 -21.73
CA GLY A 471 -4.30 5.79 -21.85
C GLY A 471 -4.03 7.05 -22.67
N ILE A 472 -4.73 7.21 -23.80
CA ILE A 472 -4.66 8.42 -24.62
C ILE A 472 -5.11 9.64 -23.82
N ALA A 473 -6.23 9.57 -23.10
CA ALA A 473 -6.70 10.66 -22.25
C ALA A 473 -5.62 11.11 -21.25
N LEU A 474 -4.98 10.16 -20.56
CA LEU A 474 -3.92 10.45 -19.58
C LEU A 474 -2.68 11.06 -20.22
N GLN A 475 -2.31 10.61 -21.44
CA GLN A 475 -1.15 11.16 -22.14
C GLN A 475 -1.39 12.56 -22.69
N LEU A 476 -2.62 12.89 -23.08
CA LEU A 476 -2.97 14.25 -23.45
C LEU A 476 -2.87 15.22 -22.27
N VAL A 477 -3.21 14.76 -21.05
CA VAL A 477 -2.95 15.54 -19.83
C VAL A 477 -1.45 15.74 -19.60
N ASN A 478 -0.61 14.74 -19.91
CA ASN A 478 0.86 14.89 -19.84
C ASN A 478 1.37 15.93 -20.83
N ILE A 479 1.00 15.79 -22.11
CA ILE A 479 1.41 16.72 -23.17
C ILE A 479 0.94 18.13 -22.84
N ALA A 480 -0.32 18.29 -22.44
CA ALA A 480 -0.86 19.57 -22.02
C ALA A 480 -0.12 20.14 -20.81
N ARG A 481 0.35 19.30 -19.87
CA ARG A 481 1.10 19.75 -18.69
C ARG A 481 2.47 20.26 -19.04
N ASP A 482 3.18 19.56 -19.93
CA ASP A 482 4.62 19.69 -20.13
C ASP A 482 5.00 20.40 -21.46
N ILE A 483 4.05 21.05 -22.16
CA ILE A 483 4.28 21.83 -23.40
C ILE A 483 5.60 22.61 -23.37
N GLU A 484 5.77 23.45 -22.34
CA GLU A 484 6.97 24.28 -22.19
C GLU A 484 8.25 23.43 -22.11
N LYS A 485 8.27 22.44 -21.22
CA LYS A 485 9.44 21.58 -20.97
C LYS A 485 9.80 20.76 -22.20
N ASP A 486 8.80 20.21 -22.88
CA ASP A 486 9.01 19.35 -24.04
C ASP A 486 9.55 20.18 -25.21
N SER A 487 9.05 21.42 -25.40
CA SER A 487 9.58 22.33 -26.42
C SER A 487 11.04 22.75 -26.16
N MET A 488 11.47 22.87 -24.89
CA MET A 488 12.88 23.18 -24.55
C MET A 488 13.86 22.09 -24.95
N ILE A 489 13.39 20.84 -25.06
CA ILE A 489 14.18 19.70 -25.57
C ILE A 489 13.89 19.41 -27.05
N GLY A 490 13.23 20.35 -27.75
CA GLY A 490 12.94 20.27 -29.17
C GLY A 490 11.84 19.27 -29.54
N ARG A 491 10.96 18.91 -28.60
CA ARG A 491 9.80 18.03 -28.84
C ARG A 491 8.51 18.87 -28.87
N VAL A 492 7.74 18.77 -29.94
CA VAL A 492 6.45 19.46 -30.11
C VAL A 492 5.36 18.45 -30.45
N TYR A 493 4.55 18.10 -29.46
CA TYR A 493 3.45 17.14 -29.62
C TYR A 493 2.13 17.77 -30.08
N ILE A 494 2.08 19.09 -30.24
CA ILE A 494 0.90 19.78 -30.75
C ILE A 494 0.74 19.41 -32.24
N PRO A 495 -0.45 18.99 -32.70
CA PRO A 495 -0.67 18.67 -34.10
C PRO A 495 -0.29 19.80 -35.05
N GLY A 496 0.53 19.51 -36.06
CA GLY A 496 0.90 20.46 -37.10
C GLY A 496 -0.30 21.09 -37.81
N THR A 497 -1.42 20.36 -37.93
CA THR A 497 -2.70 20.90 -38.41
C THR A 497 -3.23 22.04 -37.54
N TRP A 498 -3.08 21.95 -36.21
CA TRP A 498 -3.51 23.00 -35.27
C TRP A 498 -2.58 24.20 -35.33
N LEU A 499 -1.27 23.96 -35.40
CA LEU A 499 -0.26 25.00 -35.54
C LEU A 499 -0.52 25.82 -36.82
N LYS A 500 -0.71 25.13 -37.95
CA LYS A 500 -1.02 25.76 -39.23
C LYS A 500 -2.29 26.60 -39.20
N GLN A 501 -3.34 26.15 -38.52
CA GLN A 501 -4.58 26.91 -38.35
C GLN A 501 -4.37 28.20 -37.54
N ALA A 502 -3.44 28.19 -36.59
CA ALA A 502 -3.06 29.37 -35.81
C ALA A 502 -1.97 30.23 -36.47
N GLY A 503 -1.48 29.84 -37.66
CA GLY A 503 -0.38 30.53 -38.35
C GLY A 503 0.98 30.35 -37.68
N LEU A 504 1.17 29.25 -36.94
CA LEU A 504 2.41 28.88 -36.23
C LEU A 504 3.06 27.66 -36.88
N THR A 505 4.35 27.48 -36.64
CA THR A 505 5.09 26.23 -36.90
C THR A 505 5.62 25.62 -35.61
N GLU A 506 6.13 24.40 -35.67
CA GLU A 506 6.79 23.72 -34.55
C GLU A 506 8.02 24.51 -34.07
N GLU A 507 8.77 25.12 -34.99
CA GLU A 507 9.92 25.98 -34.67
C GLU A 507 9.50 27.24 -33.90
N ASP A 508 8.32 27.80 -34.18
CA ASP A 508 7.79 28.93 -33.40
C ASP A 508 7.55 28.54 -31.94
N ILE A 509 7.07 27.31 -31.70
CA ILE A 509 6.83 26.78 -30.35
C ILE A 509 8.16 26.56 -29.62
N ILE A 510 9.19 26.06 -30.31
CA ILE A 510 10.52 25.87 -29.71
C ILE A 510 11.17 27.22 -29.38
N ALA A 511 11.04 28.19 -30.28
CA ALA A 511 11.60 29.53 -30.10
C ALA A 511 10.90 30.30 -28.96
N ASP A 512 9.59 30.14 -28.83
CA ASP A 512 8.77 30.74 -27.79
C ASP A 512 7.71 29.76 -27.27
N PRO A 513 8.06 28.96 -26.24
CA PRO A 513 7.16 27.95 -25.66
C PRO A 513 5.81 28.49 -25.21
N SER A 514 5.72 29.77 -24.88
CA SER A 514 4.48 30.42 -24.45
C SER A 514 3.42 30.41 -25.56
N ARG A 515 3.82 30.33 -26.84
CA ARG A 515 2.90 30.19 -27.98
C ARG A 515 2.21 28.84 -28.03
N GLY A 516 2.78 27.81 -27.40
CA GLY A 516 2.16 26.49 -27.29
C GLY A 516 1.02 26.46 -26.27
N GLU A 517 1.05 27.37 -25.29
CA GLU A 517 0.08 27.40 -24.19
C GLU A 517 -1.37 27.63 -24.65
N VAL A 518 -1.55 28.32 -25.77
CA VAL A 518 -2.88 28.55 -26.37
C VAL A 518 -3.60 27.24 -26.77
N PHE A 519 -2.85 26.16 -26.99
CA PHE A 519 -3.40 24.84 -27.34
C PHE A 519 -3.71 23.97 -26.12
N ARG A 520 -3.26 24.36 -24.92
CA ARG A 520 -3.51 23.61 -23.66
C ARG A 520 -5.01 23.36 -23.43
N PRO A 521 -5.94 24.34 -23.57
CA PRO A 521 -7.37 24.08 -23.40
C PRO A 521 -7.91 23.05 -24.39
N LYS A 522 -7.43 23.05 -25.64
CA LYS A 522 -7.86 22.11 -26.69
C LYS A 522 -7.37 20.68 -26.38
N LEU A 523 -6.10 20.52 -25.99
CA LEU A 523 -5.56 19.24 -25.54
C LEU A 523 -6.35 18.68 -24.34
N LEU A 524 -6.67 19.52 -23.37
CA LEU A 524 -7.42 19.11 -22.18
C LEU A 524 -8.89 18.79 -22.48
N ALA A 525 -9.51 19.47 -23.46
CA ALA A 525 -10.85 19.11 -23.94
C ALA A 525 -10.85 17.74 -24.63
N GLU A 526 -9.85 17.45 -25.47
CA GLU A 526 -9.69 16.14 -26.11
C GLU A 526 -9.38 15.02 -25.09
N ALA A 527 -8.65 15.34 -24.02
CA ALA A 527 -8.41 14.44 -22.90
C ALA A 527 -9.71 14.11 -22.15
N GLU A 528 -10.49 15.13 -21.79
CA GLU A 528 -11.76 14.94 -21.08
C GLU A 528 -12.76 14.16 -21.94
N LYS A 529 -12.83 14.43 -23.25
CA LYS A 529 -13.67 13.66 -24.19
C LYS A 529 -13.39 12.15 -24.11
N ARG A 530 -12.12 11.75 -24.24
CA ARG A 530 -11.70 10.33 -24.20
C ARG A 530 -11.87 9.71 -22.82
N TYR A 531 -11.65 10.48 -21.76
CA TYR A 531 -11.96 10.04 -20.41
C TYR A 531 -13.47 9.72 -20.28
N GLN A 532 -14.36 10.58 -20.77
CA GLN A 532 -15.81 10.33 -20.71
C GLN A 532 -16.23 9.11 -21.55
N GLU A 533 -15.57 8.89 -22.69
CA GLU A 533 -15.80 7.71 -23.54
C GLU A 533 -15.42 6.40 -22.84
N SER A 534 -14.41 6.41 -21.96
CA SER A 534 -13.80 5.19 -21.41
C SER A 534 -14.03 4.93 -19.92
N ILE A 535 -14.44 5.93 -19.13
CA ILE A 535 -14.56 5.77 -17.67
C ILE A 535 -15.58 4.71 -17.26
N ALA A 536 -16.66 4.52 -18.04
CA ALA A 536 -17.67 3.50 -17.77
C ALA A 536 -17.09 2.08 -17.82
N ALA A 537 -16.06 1.84 -18.63
CA ALA A 537 -15.39 0.54 -18.73
C ALA A 537 -14.67 0.15 -17.43
N VAL A 538 -14.30 1.12 -16.59
CA VAL A 538 -13.69 0.86 -15.27
C VAL A 538 -14.66 0.12 -14.35
N GLU A 539 -15.97 0.30 -14.50
CA GLU A 539 -16.99 -0.44 -13.74
C GLU A 539 -17.09 -1.91 -14.17
N MET A 540 -16.57 -2.25 -15.34
CA MET A 540 -16.54 -3.63 -15.85
C MET A 540 -15.34 -4.42 -15.34
N LEU A 541 -14.37 -3.76 -14.69
CA LEU A 541 -13.25 -4.45 -14.04
C LEU A 541 -13.73 -5.26 -12.83
N PRO A 542 -12.95 -6.24 -12.36
CA PRO A 542 -13.20 -6.91 -11.08
C PRO A 542 -13.31 -5.91 -9.93
N GLU A 543 -14.28 -6.10 -9.04
CA GLU A 543 -14.63 -5.21 -7.91
C GLU A 543 -13.39 -4.76 -7.13
N GLU A 544 -12.49 -5.70 -6.82
CA GLU A 544 -11.27 -5.49 -6.03
C GLU A 544 -10.26 -4.55 -6.71
N THR A 545 -10.40 -4.30 -8.01
CA THR A 545 -9.45 -3.49 -8.81
C THR A 545 -10.00 -2.13 -9.21
N ARG A 546 -11.33 -1.97 -9.22
CA ARG A 546 -12.01 -0.72 -9.64
C ARG A 546 -11.53 0.48 -8.86
N GLY A 547 -11.48 0.36 -7.53
CA GLY A 547 -11.10 1.46 -6.65
C GLY A 547 -9.70 1.99 -6.97
N GLY A 548 -8.72 1.09 -7.11
CA GLY A 548 -7.36 1.47 -7.46
C GLY A 548 -7.26 2.12 -8.84
N ALA A 549 -7.98 1.59 -9.84
CA ALA A 549 -8.03 2.14 -11.18
C ALA A 549 -8.65 3.55 -11.20
N LYS A 550 -9.84 3.72 -10.58
CA LYS A 550 -10.52 5.01 -10.44
C LYS A 550 -9.62 6.04 -9.75
N VAL A 551 -8.96 5.68 -8.65
CA VAL A 551 -8.06 6.60 -7.94
C VAL A 551 -6.88 7.02 -8.81
N ALA A 552 -6.28 6.09 -9.56
CA ALA A 552 -5.17 6.39 -10.45
C ALA A 552 -5.60 7.37 -11.55
N ILE A 553 -6.72 7.08 -12.22
CA ILE A 553 -7.29 7.89 -13.31
C ILE A 553 -7.71 9.26 -12.79
N GLU A 554 -8.53 9.32 -11.74
CA GLU A 554 -9.07 10.56 -11.19
C GLU A 554 -7.99 11.47 -10.65
N CYS A 555 -6.98 10.93 -9.96
CA CYS A 555 -5.87 11.74 -9.46
C CYS A 555 -5.06 12.36 -10.61
N TYR A 556 -5.03 11.71 -11.78
CA TYR A 556 -4.31 12.20 -12.95
C TYR A 556 -5.14 13.22 -13.73
N MET A 557 -6.41 12.93 -14.01
CA MET A 557 -7.34 13.86 -14.66
C MET A 557 -7.56 15.14 -13.84
N ASP A 558 -7.50 15.06 -12.51
CA ASP A 558 -7.54 16.23 -11.61
C ASP A 558 -6.37 17.20 -11.87
N ILE A 559 -5.22 16.72 -12.37
CA ILE A 559 -4.12 17.59 -12.79
C ILE A 559 -4.57 18.44 -13.98
N GLY A 560 -5.16 17.81 -15.00
CA GLY A 560 -5.74 18.48 -16.18
C GLY A 560 -6.77 19.54 -15.81
N ARG A 561 -7.78 19.14 -15.04
CA ARG A 561 -8.88 20.03 -14.61
C ARG A 561 -8.40 21.22 -13.78
N ARG A 562 -7.33 21.06 -13.00
CA ARG A 562 -6.73 22.19 -12.25
C ARG A 562 -5.89 23.11 -13.12
N MET A 563 -5.28 22.62 -14.20
CA MET A 563 -4.54 23.46 -15.15
C MET A 563 -5.50 24.40 -15.91
N GLN A 564 -6.71 23.95 -16.25
CA GLN A 564 -7.74 24.81 -16.88
C GLN A 564 -8.17 25.98 -15.99
N ASN A 565 -8.13 25.80 -14.67
CA ASN A 565 -8.62 26.77 -13.69
C ASN A 565 -7.51 27.67 -13.10
N GLN A 566 -6.29 27.64 -13.64
CA GLN A 566 -5.21 28.50 -13.18
C GLN A 566 -5.08 29.78 -14.02
N PRO A 567 -4.79 30.94 -13.39
CA PRO A 567 -4.38 32.12 -14.12
C PRO A 567 -3.06 31.84 -14.85
N GLU A 568 -2.92 32.39 -16.06
CA GLU A 568 -1.76 32.23 -16.95
C GLU A 568 -0.44 32.50 -16.21
N GLY A 569 0.59 31.66 -16.44
CA GLY A 569 1.95 31.88 -15.97
C GLY A 569 2.45 31.05 -14.77
N LYS A 570 1.69 30.09 -14.23
CA LYS A 570 2.23 29.11 -13.26
C LYS A 570 2.62 27.80 -13.93
N ALA A 571 3.93 27.64 -14.14
CA ALA A 571 4.55 26.55 -14.91
C ALA A 571 4.32 25.11 -14.38
N ARG A 572 3.79 24.89 -13.16
CA ARG A 572 3.56 23.52 -12.67
C ARG A 572 2.63 23.42 -11.46
N TRP A 573 1.50 22.74 -11.63
CA TRP A 573 0.71 22.31 -10.48
C TRP A 573 1.24 21.01 -9.89
N LYS A 574 1.43 20.97 -8.56
CA LYS A 574 1.76 19.75 -7.82
C LYS A 574 0.87 19.63 -6.60
N ALA A 575 0.11 18.55 -6.53
CA ALA A 575 -0.70 18.21 -5.37
C ALA A 575 0.18 17.92 -4.13
N GLY A 576 -0.14 18.56 -3.01
CA GLY A 576 0.41 18.20 -1.70
C GLY A 576 0.09 16.75 -1.32
N LYS A 577 0.82 16.17 -0.35
CA LYS A 577 0.58 14.78 0.11
C LYS A 577 -0.85 14.61 0.64
N LEU A 578 -1.31 15.51 1.51
CA LEU A 578 -2.66 15.45 2.09
C LEU A 578 -3.75 15.63 1.03
N GLN A 579 -3.54 16.51 0.05
CA GLN A 579 -4.49 16.71 -1.05
C GLN A 579 -4.68 15.44 -1.90
N ARG A 580 -3.60 14.71 -2.18
CA ARG A 580 -3.66 13.43 -2.90
C ARG A 580 -4.38 12.35 -2.11
N ILE A 581 -4.06 12.24 -0.82
CA ILE A 581 -4.73 11.28 0.08
C ILE A 581 -6.22 11.61 0.17
N PHE A 582 -6.58 12.88 0.35
CA PHE A 582 -7.98 13.30 0.43
C PHE A 582 -8.73 13.08 -0.89
N LYS A 583 -8.11 13.37 -2.04
CA LYS A 583 -8.70 13.06 -3.36
C LYS A 583 -8.92 11.56 -3.53
N ALA A 584 -7.90 10.74 -3.24
CA ALA A 584 -8.02 9.28 -3.30
C ALA A 584 -9.16 8.78 -2.39
N TRP A 585 -9.23 9.27 -1.15
CA TRP A 585 -10.29 8.97 -0.21
C TRP A 585 -11.67 9.37 -0.75
N LYS A 586 -11.81 10.58 -1.31
CA LYS A 586 -13.07 11.06 -1.90
C LYS A 586 -13.51 10.18 -3.08
N VAL A 587 -12.58 9.80 -3.95
CA VAL A 587 -12.86 8.93 -5.11
C VAL A 587 -13.31 7.56 -4.62
N MET A 588 -12.61 6.97 -3.64
CA MET A 588 -13.01 5.68 -3.06
C MET A 588 -14.36 5.75 -2.35
N ASN A 589 -14.74 6.88 -1.77
CA ASN A 589 -16.03 7.04 -1.11
C ASN A 589 -17.20 7.24 -2.10
N GLN A 590 -16.89 7.51 -3.37
CA GLN A 590 -17.86 7.64 -4.46
C GLN A 590 -17.90 6.39 -5.36
N ALA A 591 -16.87 5.55 -5.26
CA ALA A 591 -16.71 4.30 -6.01
C ALA A 591 -17.51 3.17 -5.38
#